data_AF-A0A521VT95-F1
#
_entry.id   AF-A0A521VT95-F1
#
_cell.length_a   1.000
_cell.length_b   1.000
_cell.length_c   1.000
_cell.angle_alpha   90.00
_cell.angle_beta   90.00
_cell.angle_gamma   90.00
#
_symmetry.space_group_name_H-M   'P 1'
#
loop_
_entity.id
_entity.type
_entity.pdbx_description
1 polymer ?
#
loop_
_entity_poly.entity_id
_entity_poly.type
_entity_poly.pdbx_seq_one_letter_code
_entity_poly.pdbx_strand_id
1 'polypeptide(L)'
;MATNAILAETIATIEEIAGDELATLTIERVVMGLFFSGVKLSSGHAGACATPLKTIPEAVCCPSSAFAMPFPGKMRGRPAADLLKEAQHPNGLRRAVGIAAMNALASHCWGRRPHPDVVEEANIDAFDAANIRPGQLVVVVGAFAPFLRELRKRGQPFFVLEQDPETLKPEEMPFYRPAEEAPVIVPQADVLLVTGTTLINDTLEGILAAARPDCCKVVVGPTVGLVPDAFLRRGCSVLGGIRITEADEFLDVLAEGGSGYHFFGKSAHKIVLRTCRPGEMRGEAA
;
A
#
# COMPACT_ATOMS: atom_id res chain seq x y z
N MET A 1 -20.96 8.77 -4.80
CA MET A 1 -19.59 8.95 -4.27
C MET A 1 -18.63 8.56 -5.38
N ALA A 2 -17.49 9.25 -5.51
CA ALA A 2 -16.51 8.92 -6.55
C ALA A 2 -15.87 7.57 -6.25
N THR A 3 -15.87 6.67 -7.22
CA THR A 3 -15.15 5.38 -7.15
C THR A 3 -13.64 5.64 -7.11
N ASN A 4 -12.90 4.95 -6.26
CA ASN A 4 -11.44 4.96 -6.32
C ASN A 4 -10.99 4.17 -7.56
N ALA A 5 -10.53 4.87 -8.58
CA ALA A 5 -10.21 4.27 -9.88
C ALA A 5 -9.06 3.26 -9.79
N ILE A 6 -8.00 3.56 -9.03
CA ILE A 6 -6.87 2.63 -8.82
C ILE A 6 -7.35 1.32 -8.20
N LEU A 7 -8.16 1.39 -7.14
CA LEU A 7 -8.69 0.20 -6.49
C LEU A 7 -9.64 -0.57 -7.42
N ALA A 8 -10.51 0.12 -8.18
CA ALA A 8 -11.46 -0.52 -9.09
C ALA A 8 -10.76 -1.25 -10.24
N GLU A 9 -9.77 -0.60 -10.84
CA GLU A 9 -8.93 -1.19 -11.88
C GLU A 9 -8.09 -2.38 -11.36
N THR A 10 -7.59 -2.28 -10.13
CA THR A 10 -6.85 -3.37 -9.48
C THR A 10 -7.77 -4.58 -9.23
N ILE A 11 -8.99 -4.35 -8.74
CA ILE A 11 -10.02 -5.38 -8.56
C ILE A 11 -10.32 -6.06 -9.89
N ALA A 12 -10.58 -5.28 -10.96
CA ALA A 12 -10.87 -5.83 -12.27
C ALA A 12 -9.73 -6.71 -12.81
N THR A 13 -8.47 -6.30 -12.57
CA THR A 13 -7.30 -7.09 -12.97
C THR A 13 -7.19 -8.38 -12.16
N ILE A 14 -7.50 -8.36 -10.85
CA ILE A 14 -7.56 -9.55 -10.00
C ILE A 14 -8.66 -10.51 -10.46
N GLU A 15 -9.85 -10.00 -10.76
CA GLU A 15 -10.99 -10.78 -11.25
C GLU A 15 -10.64 -11.46 -12.58
N GLU A 16 -9.95 -10.76 -13.47
CA GLU A 16 -9.45 -11.29 -14.74
C GLU A 16 -8.41 -12.41 -14.53
N ILE A 17 -7.42 -12.22 -13.67
CA ILE A 17 -6.35 -13.22 -13.45
C ILE A 17 -6.87 -14.45 -12.71
N ALA A 18 -7.67 -14.24 -11.66
CA ALA A 18 -8.19 -15.33 -10.85
C ALA A 18 -9.29 -16.13 -11.58
N GLY A 19 -10.05 -15.48 -12.47
CA GLY A 19 -11.11 -16.11 -13.24
C GLY A 19 -12.09 -16.89 -12.35
N ASP A 20 -12.42 -18.11 -12.76
CA ASP A 20 -13.37 -18.98 -12.05
C ASP A 20 -12.87 -19.40 -10.65
N GLU A 21 -11.55 -19.40 -10.40
CA GLU A 21 -11.00 -19.77 -9.08
C GLU A 21 -11.42 -18.80 -7.99
N LEU A 22 -11.68 -17.52 -8.34
CA LEU A 22 -12.14 -16.52 -7.39
C LEU A 22 -13.40 -16.95 -6.63
N ALA A 23 -14.30 -17.70 -7.30
CA ALA A 23 -15.53 -18.22 -6.69
C ALA A 23 -15.27 -19.30 -5.62
N THR A 24 -14.10 -19.94 -5.65
CA THR A 24 -13.71 -20.98 -4.70
C THR A 24 -12.93 -20.43 -3.49
N LEU A 25 -12.36 -19.24 -3.63
CA LEU A 25 -11.56 -18.61 -2.59
C LEU A 25 -12.46 -18.01 -1.51
N THR A 26 -12.22 -18.45 -0.28
CA THR A 26 -12.87 -17.93 0.92
C THR A 26 -11.86 -17.27 1.87
N ILE A 27 -12.38 -16.43 2.76
CA ILE A 27 -11.62 -15.81 3.85
C ILE A 27 -11.38 -16.84 4.95
N GLU A 28 -10.13 -17.13 5.26
CA GLU A 28 -9.76 -18.03 6.35
C GLU A 28 -9.67 -17.30 7.68
N ARG A 29 -9.01 -16.14 7.70
CA ARG A 29 -8.79 -15.34 8.91
C ARG A 29 -8.68 -13.85 8.57
N VAL A 30 -9.20 -13.02 9.46
CA VAL A 30 -9.04 -11.56 9.43
C VAL A 30 -8.57 -11.11 10.80
N VAL A 31 -7.57 -10.24 10.82
CA VAL A 31 -7.09 -9.57 12.03
C VAL A 31 -7.12 -8.07 11.78
N MET A 32 -7.78 -7.32 12.66
CA MET A 32 -7.67 -5.87 12.70
C MET A 32 -6.67 -5.50 13.80
N GLY A 33 -5.39 -5.45 13.45
CA GLY A 33 -4.35 -4.98 14.37
C GLY A 33 -4.36 -3.46 14.46
N LEU A 34 -3.64 -2.93 15.46
CA LEU A 34 -3.56 -1.48 15.71
C LEU A 34 -2.97 -0.72 14.53
N PHE A 35 -1.86 -1.21 13.97
CA PHE A 35 -1.17 -0.52 12.88
C PHE A 35 -1.54 -1.04 11.49
N PHE A 36 -1.86 -2.35 11.41
CA PHE A 36 -2.21 -3.02 10.16
C PHE A 36 -3.37 -3.99 10.39
N SER A 37 -4.25 -4.05 9.40
CA SER A 37 -5.25 -5.09 9.23
C SER A 37 -4.72 -6.12 8.24
N GLY A 38 -4.90 -7.40 8.56
CA GLY A 38 -4.45 -8.53 7.76
C GLY A 38 -5.60 -9.47 7.40
N VAL A 39 -5.54 -10.05 6.21
CA VAL A 39 -6.48 -11.05 5.71
C VAL A 39 -5.70 -12.23 5.17
N LYS A 40 -6.07 -13.45 5.57
CA LYS A 40 -5.59 -14.71 4.99
C LYS A 40 -6.74 -15.39 4.25
N LEU A 41 -6.45 -15.82 3.03
CA LEU A 41 -7.35 -16.61 2.19
C LEU A 41 -7.18 -18.09 2.49
N SER A 42 -8.20 -18.88 2.17
CA SER A 42 -8.16 -20.36 2.16
C SER A 42 -7.09 -20.96 1.25
N SER A 43 -6.52 -20.18 0.33
CA SER A 43 -5.34 -20.56 -0.46
C SER A 43 -4.01 -20.38 0.27
N GLY A 44 -4.03 -20.00 1.56
CA GLY A 44 -2.85 -19.70 2.38
C GLY A 44 -2.24 -18.32 2.15
N HIS A 45 -2.59 -17.63 1.06
CA HIS A 45 -2.08 -16.30 0.75
C HIS A 45 -2.66 -15.27 1.71
N ALA A 46 -1.83 -14.30 2.10
CA ALA A 46 -2.24 -13.20 2.97
C ALA A 46 -1.90 -11.84 2.37
N GLY A 47 -2.64 -10.84 2.83
CA GLY A 47 -2.47 -9.44 2.46
C GLY A 47 -2.67 -8.53 3.67
N ALA A 48 -2.13 -7.33 3.59
CA ALA A 48 -2.20 -6.35 4.65
C ALA A 48 -2.67 -4.99 4.12
N CYS A 49 -3.16 -4.17 5.03
CA CYS A 49 -3.47 -2.76 4.81
C CYS A 49 -3.20 -2.03 6.13
N ALA A 50 -2.71 -0.80 6.08
CA ALA A 50 -2.65 0.03 7.29
C ALA A 50 -4.04 0.17 7.91
N THR A 51 -4.13 0.11 9.23
CA THR A 51 -5.38 0.36 9.96
C THR A 51 -5.55 1.86 10.13
N PRO A 52 -6.64 2.48 9.63
CA PRO A 52 -6.87 3.91 9.77
C PRO A 52 -7.39 4.23 11.19
N LEU A 53 -6.48 4.26 12.17
CA LEU A 53 -6.77 4.46 13.60
C LEU A 53 -7.68 5.66 13.88
N LYS A 54 -7.47 6.77 13.17
CA LYS A 54 -8.27 8.00 13.29
C LYS A 54 -9.74 7.84 12.89
N THR A 55 -10.09 6.74 12.24
CA THR A 55 -11.47 6.43 11.83
C THR A 55 -12.18 5.47 12.78
N ILE A 56 -11.47 4.98 13.81
CA ILE A 56 -12.06 4.11 14.84
C ILE A 56 -12.97 4.96 15.72
N PRO A 57 -14.25 4.58 15.89
CA PRO A 57 -15.14 5.28 16.83
C PRO A 57 -14.60 5.21 18.26
N GLU A 58 -14.63 6.33 18.98
CA GLU A 58 -14.16 6.40 20.38
C GLU A 58 -14.98 5.52 21.34
N ALA A 59 -16.25 5.26 21.00
CA ALA A 59 -17.13 4.40 21.77
C ALA A 59 -18.10 3.62 20.87
N VAL A 60 -18.38 2.36 21.21
CA VAL A 60 -19.46 1.56 20.63
C VAL A 60 -20.72 1.74 21.45
N CYS A 61 -21.26 2.97 21.45
CA CYS A 61 -22.47 3.32 22.22
C CYS A 61 -23.77 3.15 21.41
N CYS A 62 -23.68 2.87 20.11
CA CYS A 62 -24.83 2.87 19.20
C CYS A 62 -24.65 1.89 18.02
N PRO A 63 -25.74 1.49 17.34
CA PRO A 63 -25.66 0.60 16.19
C PRO A 63 -24.76 1.16 15.06
N SER A 64 -24.76 2.47 14.84
CA SER A 64 -23.93 3.10 13.79
C SER A 64 -22.42 2.97 14.05
N SER A 65 -21.96 3.02 15.30
CA SER A 65 -20.57 2.73 15.65
C SER A 65 -20.26 1.24 15.54
N ALA A 66 -21.22 0.35 15.84
CA ALA A 66 -21.07 -1.08 15.58
C ALA A 66 -21.01 -1.42 14.08
N PHE A 67 -21.77 -0.72 13.22
CA PHE A 67 -21.77 -0.90 11.76
C PHE A 67 -20.49 -0.36 11.09
N ALA A 68 -19.68 0.42 11.79
CA ALA A 68 -18.35 0.83 11.33
C ALA A 68 -17.37 -0.36 11.29
N MET A 69 -17.62 -1.42 12.08
CA MET A 69 -16.75 -2.59 12.13
C MET A 69 -17.07 -3.58 11.00
N PRO A 70 -16.05 -4.16 10.32
CA PRO A 70 -16.24 -5.10 9.23
C PRO A 70 -16.68 -6.49 9.75
N PHE A 71 -17.99 -6.70 9.80
CA PHE A 71 -18.67 -7.97 10.09
C PHE A 71 -18.01 -8.88 11.18
N PRO A 72 -17.81 -8.40 12.42
CA PRO A 72 -17.19 -9.19 13.47
C PRO A 72 -17.88 -10.56 13.68
N GLY A 73 -17.08 -11.62 13.80
CA GLY A 73 -17.57 -13.00 13.98
C GLY A 73 -18.21 -13.63 12.73
N LYS A 74 -18.29 -12.92 11.60
CA LYS A 74 -18.93 -13.39 10.37
C LYS A 74 -18.00 -13.46 9.16
N MET A 75 -16.70 -13.21 9.35
CA MET A 75 -15.73 -13.10 8.25
C MET A 75 -15.25 -14.45 7.71
N ARG A 76 -14.99 -15.42 8.60
CA ARG A 76 -14.48 -16.74 8.21
C ARG A 76 -15.46 -17.47 7.30
N GLY A 77 -14.96 -18.04 6.21
CA GLY A 77 -15.74 -18.78 5.22
C GLY A 77 -16.48 -17.90 4.21
N ARG A 78 -16.45 -16.57 4.33
CA ARG A 78 -17.04 -15.69 3.31
C ARG A 78 -16.28 -15.79 2.00
N PRO A 79 -16.96 -15.66 0.84
CA PRO A 79 -16.27 -15.52 -0.45
C PRO A 79 -15.31 -14.33 -0.44
N ALA A 80 -14.10 -14.52 -0.96
CA ALA A 80 -13.10 -13.47 -1.05
C ALA A 80 -13.57 -12.30 -1.93
N ALA A 81 -14.32 -12.59 -2.99
CA ALA A 81 -14.95 -11.61 -3.88
C ALA A 81 -15.86 -10.61 -3.15
N ASP A 82 -16.52 -11.02 -2.07
CA ASP A 82 -17.38 -10.10 -1.31
C ASP A 82 -16.58 -9.02 -0.58
N LEU A 83 -15.34 -9.31 -0.17
CA LEU A 83 -14.46 -8.33 0.46
C LEU A 83 -13.83 -7.37 -0.56
N LEU A 84 -13.74 -7.73 -1.84
CA LEU A 84 -13.30 -6.78 -2.88
C LEU A 84 -14.23 -5.57 -2.96
N LYS A 85 -15.55 -5.78 -2.76
CA LYS A 85 -16.55 -4.70 -2.68
C LYS A 85 -16.28 -3.76 -1.51
N GLU A 86 -15.73 -4.27 -0.41
CA GLU A 86 -15.39 -3.48 0.77
C GLU A 86 -14.23 -2.52 0.52
N ALA A 87 -13.33 -2.82 -0.43
CA ALA A 87 -12.21 -1.94 -0.76
C ALA A 87 -12.66 -0.58 -1.33
N GLN A 88 -13.90 -0.48 -1.83
CA GLN A 88 -14.51 0.77 -2.30
C GLN A 88 -15.40 1.44 -1.24
N HIS A 89 -15.60 0.80 -0.08
CA HIS A 89 -16.53 1.29 0.93
C HIS A 89 -16.04 2.63 1.53
N PRO A 90 -16.92 3.61 1.82
CA PRO A 90 -16.50 4.91 2.36
C PRO A 90 -16.02 4.87 3.81
N ASN A 91 -16.41 3.84 4.57
CA ASN A 91 -15.87 3.62 5.91
C ASN A 91 -14.43 3.09 5.84
N GLY A 92 -13.48 3.80 6.46
CA GLY A 92 -12.06 3.49 6.41
C GLY A 92 -11.68 2.11 6.94
N LEU A 93 -12.34 1.60 7.98
CA LEU A 93 -12.06 0.27 8.54
C LEU A 93 -12.52 -0.85 7.59
N ARG A 94 -13.73 -0.72 7.04
CA ARG A 94 -14.24 -1.65 6.02
C ARG A 94 -13.35 -1.63 4.78
N ARG A 95 -12.97 -0.44 4.33
CA ARG A 95 -12.02 -0.24 3.24
C ARG A 95 -10.68 -0.91 3.49
N ALA A 96 -10.11 -0.74 4.68
CA ALA A 96 -8.82 -1.33 5.01
C ALA A 96 -8.86 -2.87 4.96
N VAL A 97 -9.92 -3.49 5.48
CA VAL A 97 -10.09 -4.95 5.38
C VAL A 97 -10.31 -5.40 3.93
N GLY A 98 -11.06 -4.63 3.14
CA GLY A 98 -11.23 -4.90 1.71
C GLY A 98 -9.92 -4.81 0.94
N ILE A 99 -9.10 -3.79 1.19
CA ILE A 99 -7.77 -3.64 0.58
C ILE A 99 -6.83 -4.76 1.04
N ALA A 100 -6.86 -5.17 2.31
CA ALA A 100 -6.07 -6.30 2.79
C ALA A 100 -6.47 -7.61 2.08
N ALA A 101 -7.76 -7.85 1.85
CA ALA A 101 -8.24 -8.99 1.07
C ALA A 101 -7.83 -8.90 -0.41
N MET A 102 -7.94 -7.71 -1.00
CA MET A 102 -7.48 -7.43 -2.36
C MET A 102 -5.97 -7.71 -2.48
N ASN A 103 -5.15 -7.32 -1.50
CA ASN A 103 -3.71 -7.58 -1.49
C ASN A 103 -3.40 -9.07 -1.33
N ALA A 104 -4.20 -9.82 -0.57
CA ALA A 104 -4.06 -11.27 -0.46
C ALA A 104 -4.36 -11.97 -1.81
N LEU A 105 -5.40 -11.51 -2.51
CA LEU A 105 -5.75 -11.96 -3.85
C LEU A 105 -4.71 -11.55 -4.89
N ALA A 106 -4.15 -10.33 -4.79
CA ALA A 106 -3.06 -9.87 -5.64
C ALA A 106 -1.82 -10.77 -5.50
N SER A 107 -1.47 -11.16 -4.26
CA SER A 107 -0.39 -12.12 -4.01
C SER A 107 -0.67 -13.48 -4.64
N HIS A 108 -1.90 -13.97 -4.53
CA HIS A 108 -2.35 -15.20 -5.19
C HIS A 108 -2.29 -15.12 -6.73
N CYS A 109 -2.63 -13.96 -7.31
CA CYS A 109 -2.61 -13.71 -8.74
C CYS A 109 -1.19 -13.57 -9.30
N TRP A 110 -0.27 -12.98 -8.54
CA TRP A 110 1.11 -12.75 -8.96
C TRP A 110 1.82 -14.04 -9.37
N GLY A 111 1.63 -15.13 -8.61
CA GLY A 111 2.19 -16.45 -8.94
C GLY A 111 1.65 -17.08 -10.23
N ARG A 112 0.53 -16.56 -10.77
CA ARG A 112 -0.10 -17.04 -12.01
C ARG A 112 0.28 -16.18 -13.21
N ARG A 113 0.23 -14.85 -13.03
CA ARG A 113 0.49 -13.88 -14.08
C ARG A 113 1.33 -12.73 -13.53
N PRO A 114 2.66 -12.87 -13.47
CA PRO A 114 3.53 -11.72 -13.24
C PRO A 114 3.38 -10.73 -14.40
N HIS A 115 3.53 -9.44 -14.11
CA HIS A 115 3.43 -8.40 -15.14
C HIS A 115 4.70 -8.40 -16.00
N PRO A 116 4.62 -8.42 -17.34
CA PRO A 116 5.78 -8.60 -18.22
C PRO A 116 6.80 -7.47 -18.13
N ASP A 117 6.35 -6.23 -17.91
CA ASP A 117 7.24 -5.05 -17.87
C ASP A 117 7.81 -4.74 -16.48
N VAL A 118 7.62 -5.63 -15.50
CA VAL A 118 8.00 -5.39 -14.10
C VAL A 118 8.88 -6.51 -13.59
N VAL A 119 9.98 -6.15 -12.95
CA VAL A 119 10.80 -7.08 -12.18
C VAL A 119 10.42 -6.96 -10.72
N GLU A 120 10.27 -8.12 -10.08
CA GLU A 120 10.16 -8.20 -8.63
C GLU A 120 11.54 -8.37 -8.00
N GLU A 121 11.86 -7.53 -7.04
CA GLU A 121 13.08 -7.58 -6.27
C GLU A 121 12.77 -7.81 -4.80
N ALA A 122 13.25 -8.93 -4.26
CA ALA A 122 13.04 -9.29 -2.87
C ALA A 122 14.07 -8.65 -1.94
N ASN A 123 13.64 -8.30 -0.72
CA ASN A 123 14.46 -7.73 0.35
C ASN A 123 15.13 -6.38 0.00
N ILE A 124 14.54 -5.63 -0.93
CA ILE A 124 14.96 -4.27 -1.27
C ILE A 124 13.98 -3.25 -0.67
N ASP A 125 14.50 -2.14 -0.17
CA ASP A 125 13.68 -1.01 0.27
C ASP A 125 13.32 -0.11 -0.93
N ALA A 126 12.05 0.34 -0.99
CA ALA A 126 11.60 1.21 -2.07
C ALA A 126 12.35 2.55 -2.13
N PHE A 127 12.88 3.02 -1.00
CA PHE A 127 13.75 4.20 -0.96
C PHE A 127 15.05 3.99 -1.73
N ASP A 128 15.66 2.81 -1.59
CA ASP A 128 16.88 2.47 -2.30
C ASP A 128 16.60 2.22 -3.79
N ALA A 129 15.50 1.52 -4.10
CA ALA A 129 15.06 1.29 -5.48
C ALA A 129 14.68 2.58 -6.23
N ALA A 130 14.27 3.64 -5.51
CA ALA A 130 14.01 4.95 -6.09
C ALA A 130 15.27 5.59 -6.72
N ASN A 131 16.47 5.12 -6.34
CA ASN A 131 17.77 5.57 -6.86
C ASN A 131 17.91 7.11 -6.87
N ILE A 132 17.61 7.72 -5.72
CA ILE A 132 17.62 9.17 -5.52
C ILE A 132 19.05 9.70 -5.70
N ARG A 133 19.25 10.58 -6.68
CA ARG A 133 20.55 11.20 -6.97
C ARG A 133 20.77 12.45 -6.10
N PRO A 134 22.03 12.79 -5.77
CA PRO A 134 22.34 14.01 -5.03
C PRO A 134 21.74 15.25 -5.71
N GLY A 135 21.10 16.11 -4.92
CA GLY A 135 20.51 17.37 -5.39
C GLY A 135 19.10 17.29 -5.98
N GLN A 136 18.57 16.09 -6.26
CA GLN A 136 17.17 15.92 -6.68
C GLN A 136 16.19 16.33 -5.57
N LEU A 137 15.16 17.10 -5.90
CA LEU A 137 14.12 17.43 -4.93
C LEU A 137 13.21 16.21 -4.68
N VAL A 138 13.16 15.77 -3.43
CA VAL A 138 12.29 14.66 -3.00
C VAL A 138 11.03 15.22 -2.36
N VAL A 139 9.85 14.77 -2.79
CA VAL A 139 8.60 15.04 -2.06
C VAL A 139 8.13 13.73 -1.46
N VAL A 140 7.94 13.73 -0.14
CA VAL A 140 7.43 12.58 0.61
C VAL A 140 5.99 12.87 1.02
N VAL A 141 5.04 12.04 0.60
CA VAL A 141 3.66 12.08 1.09
C VAL A 141 3.50 10.99 2.14
N GLY A 142 3.26 11.41 3.38
CA GLY A 142 3.23 10.54 4.56
C GLY A 142 4.52 10.60 5.38
N ALA A 143 4.39 10.53 6.70
CA ALA A 143 5.51 10.56 7.64
C ALA A 143 6.23 9.21 7.73
N PHE A 144 7.27 9.04 6.91
CA PHE A 144 8.18 7.89 6.95
C PHE A 144 9.44 8.21 7.74
N ALA A 145 9.43 8.05 9.05
CA ALA A 145 10.60 8.36 9.89
C ALA A 145 11.94 7.79 9.37
N PRO A 146 12.03 6.54 8.84
CA PRO A 146 13.26 6.04 8.23
C PRO A 146 13.71 6.83 6.99
N PHE A 147 12.78 7.21 6.10
CA PHE A 147 13.09 7.93 4.86
C PHE A 147 13.48 9.38 5.17
N LEU A 148 12.73 10.06 6.04
CA LEU A 148 13.03 11.43 6.44
C LEU A 148 14.40 11.52 7.11
N ARG A 149 14.73 10.56 7.99
CA ARG A 149 16.06 10.46 8.60
C ARG A 149 17.16 10.31 7.55
N GLU A 150 16.97 9.43 6.57
CA GLU A 150 17.98 9.17 5.54
C GLU A 150 18.15 10.36 4.58
N LEU A 151 17.06 11.02 4.17
CA LEU A 151 17.12 12.25 3.38
C LEU A 151 17.88 13.36 4.10
N ARG A 152 17.61 13.58 5.39
CA ARG A 152 18.35 14.54 6.22
C ARG A 152 19.82 14.19 6.32
N LYS A 153 20.13 12.91 6.59
CA LYS A 153 21.51 12.42 6.67
C LYS A 153 22.30 12.64 5.37
N ARG A 154 21.64 12.48 4.21
CA ARG A 154 22.23 12.72 2.88
C ARG A 154 22.32 14.21 2.51
N GLY A 155 21.74 15.11 3.30
CA GLY A 155 21.63 16.53 2.94
C GLY A 155 20.75 16.75 1.70
N GLN A 156 19.83 15.83 1.44
CA GLN A 156 18.95 15.89 0.27
C GLN A 156 17.93 17.02 0.44
N PRO A 157 17.63 17.83 -0.59
CA PRO A 157 16.50 18.73 -0.52
C PRO A 157 15.19 17.93 -0.55
N PHE A 158 14.30 18.15 0.41
CA PHE A 158 13.00 17.49 0.44
C PHE A 158 11.89 18.31 1.09
N PHE A 159 10.65 17.94 0.76
CA PHE A 159 9.44 18.32 1.50
C PHE A 159 8.73 17.07 2.01
N VAL A 160 8.04 17.18 3.15
CA VAL A 160 7.11 16.15 3.65
C VAL A 160 5.70 16.72 3.72
N LEU A 161 4.80 16.16 2.92
CA LEU A 161 3.36 16.43 2.93
C LEU A 161 2.69 15.44 3.89
N GLU A 162 2.10 15.94 4.97
CA GLU A 162 1.49 15.10 5.99
C GLU A 162 0.18 15.73 6.50
N GLN A 163 -0.82 14.91 6.79
CA GLN A 163 -2.11 15.33 7.36
C GLN A 163 -2.01 15.54 8.87
N ASP A 164 -1.13 14.78 9.52
CA ASP A 164 -0.89 14.85 10.96
C ASP A 164 0.53 15.31 11.31
N PRO A 165 0.75 16.61 11.54
CA PRO A 165 2.07 17.12 11.90
C PRO A 165 2.61 16.54 13.21
N GLU A 166 1.79 15.99 14.11
CA GLU A 166 2.24 15.37 15.36
C GLU A 166 3.06 14.09 15.13
N THR A 167 2.98 13.51 13.93
CA THR A 167 3.78 12.35 13.53
C THR A 167 5.24 12.72 13.18
N LEU A 168 5.55 14.00 13.05
CA LEU A 168 6.86 14.51 12.68
C LEU A 168 7.66 14.95 13.90
N LYS A 169 8.98 14.77 13.83
CA LYS A 169 9.89 15.25 14.87
C LYS A 169 10.18 16.75 14.71
N PRO A 170 10.60 17.46 15.78
CA PRO A 170 10.95 18.88 15.69
C PRO A 170 11.96 19.19 14.58
N GLU A 171 12.93 18.31 14.36
CA GLU A 171 13.94 18.48 13.31
C GLU A 171 13.45 18.16 11.88
N GLU A 172 12.23 17.64 11.72
CA GLU A 172 11.56 17.38 10.45
C GLU A 172 10.56 18.49 10.07
N MET A 173 10.12 19.29 11.06
CA MET A 173 9.18 20.40 10.86
C MET A 173 9.63 21.46 9.85
N PRO A 174 10.92 21.80 9.68
CA PRO A 174 11.32 22.74 8.62
C PRO A 174 10.95 22.30 7.20
N PHE A 175 10.79 20.98 6.98
CA PHE A 175 10.46 20.37 5.69
C PHE A 175 8.96 20.08 5.54
N TYR A 176 8.18 20.24 6.61
CA TYR A 176 6.75 19.95 6.63
C TYR A 176 5.95 20.92 5.76
N ARG A 177 4.98 20.37 5.04
CA ARG A 177 3.92 21.10 4.36
C ARG A 177 2.57 20.40 4.66
N PRO A 178 1.48 21.16 4.87
CA PRO A 178 0.14 20.58 4.96
C PRO A 178 -0.19 19.76 3.71
N ALA A 179 -0.93 18.66 3.86
CA ALA A 179 -1.31 17.78 2.75
C ALA A 179 -2.07 18.52 1.63
N GLU A 180 -2.81 19.58 1.96
CA GLU A 180 -3.56 20.43 1.04
C GLU A 180 -2.66 21.18 0.04
N GLU A 181 -1.37 21.35 0.36
CA GLU A 181 -0.39 21.97 -0.54
C GLU A 181 0.14 21.00 -1.61
N ALA A 182 -0.32 19.74 -1.65
CA ALA A 182 0.11 18.77 -2.65
C ALA A 182 0.04 19.29 -4.11
N PRO A 183 -1.01 20.00 -4.57
CA PRO A 183 -1.06 20.55 -5.93
C PRO A 183 0.03 21.57 -6.25
N VAL A 184 0.65 22.18 -5.24
CA VAL A 184 1.73 23.18 -5.38
C VAL A 184 3.11 22.54 -5.21
N ILE A 185 3.24 21.60 -4.27
CA ILE A 185 4.53 20.98 -3.91
C ILE A 185 4.87 19.79 -4.81
N VAL A 186 3.92 18.91 -5.10
CA VAL A 186 4.17 17.69 -5.89
C VAL A 186 4.70 17.97 -7.30
N PRO A 187 4.25 19.01 -8.04
CA PRO A 187 4.84 19.35 -9.35
C PRO A 187 6.33 19.72 -9.32
N GLN A 188 6.90 19.99 -8.14
CA GLN A 188 8.32 20.32 -8.00
C GLN A 188 9.21 19.07 -7.85
N ALA A 189 8.63 17.92 -7.52
CA ALA A 189 9.37 16.69 -7.21
C ALA A 189 10.12 16.11 -8.41
N ASP A 190 11.41 15.81 -8.22
CA ASP A 190 12.15 14.91 -9.11
C ASP A 190 11.89 13.44 -8.73
N VAL A 191 11.72 13.19 -7.43
CA VAL A 191 11.32 11.89 -6.88
C VAL A 191 10.14 12.10 -5.92
N LEU A 192 9.05 11.37 -6.15
CA LEU A 192 7.86 11.41 -5.33
C LEU A 192 7.69 10.08 -4.60
N LEU A 193 7.77 10.09 -3.27
CA LEU A 193 7.55 8.93 -2.42
C LEU A 193 6.18 9.04 -1.76
N VAL A 194 5.23 8.15 -2.09
CA VAL A 194 3.83 8.23 -1.64
C VAL A 194 3.47 7.03 -0.79
N THR A 195 2.92 7.27 0.39
CA THR A 195 2.36 6.20 1.22
C THR A 195 1.16 5.49 0.58
N GLY A 196 1.11 4.16 0.69
CA GLY A 196 -0.05 3.36 0.31
C GLY A 196 -1.31 3.68 1.11
N THR A 197 -1.23 4.38 2.24
CA THR A 197 -2.42 4.85 2.99
C THR A 197 -3.26 5.85 2.19
N THR A 198 -2.69 6.47 1.15
CA THR A 198 -3.42 7.32 0.21
C THR A 198 -4.51 6.58 -0.58
N LEU A 199 -4.45 5.24 -0.65
CA LEU A 199 -5.55 4.41 -1.17
C LEU A 199 -6.74 4.36 -0.20
N ILE A 200 -6.47 4.45 1.11
CA ILE A 200 -7.51 4.36 2.16
C ILE A 200 -8.30 5.66 2.24
N ASN A 201 -7.69 6.81 1.98
CA ASN A 201 -8.35 8.12 2.06
C ASN A 201 -8.67 8.74 0.68
N ASP A 202 -8.57 7.97 -0.40
CA ASP A 202 -8.87 8.37 -1.79
C ASP A 202 -8.05 9.56 -2.33
N THR A 203 -6.82 9.74 -1.86
CA THR A 203 -5.96 10.87 -2.30
C THR A 203 -4.94 10.49 -3.37
N LEU A 204 -4.63 9.20 -3.56
CA LEU A 204 -3.53 8.76 -4.43
C LEU A 204 -3.68 9.25 -5.88
N GLU A 205 -4.89 9.18 -6.45
CA GLU A 205 -5.16 9.59 -7.83
C GLU A 205 -4.74 11.04 -8.09
N GLY A 206 -5.19 11.96 -7.23
CA GLY A 206 -4.89 13.39 -7.36
C GLY A 206 -3.40 13.69 -7.15
N ILE A 207 -2.76 12.99 -6.21
CA ILE A 207 -1.32 13.12 -5.96
C ILE A 207 -0.50 12.69 -7.18
N LEU A 208 -0.80 11.53 -7.76
CA LEU A 208 -0.08 11.02 -8.93
C LEU A 208 -0.31 11.87 -10.19
N ALA A 209 -1.51 12.45 -10.32
CA ALA A 209 -1.87 13.36 -11.41
C ALA A 209 -1.19 14.72 -11.32
N ALA A 210 -0.88 15.21 -10.10
CA ALA A 210 -0.15 16.46 -9.90
C ALA A 210 1.36 16.33 -10.22
N ALA A 211 1.90 15.11 -10.19
CA ALA A 211 3.31 14.87 -10.46
C ALA A 211 3.65 15.07 -11.95
N ARG A 212 4.82 15.67 -12.21
CA ARG A 212 5.31 15.84 -13.59
C ARG A 212 5.48 14.47 -14.28
N PRO A 213 5.37 14.41 -15.62
CA PRO A 213 5.58 13.16 -16.37
C PRO A 213 6.97 12.54 -16.19
N ASP A 214 8.00 13.35 -15.94
CA ASP A 214 9.40 12.92 -15.76
C ASP A 214 9.77 12.58 -14.30
N CYS A 215 8.84 12.76 -13.36
CA CYS A 215 9.04 12.46 -11.94
C CYS A 215 9.18 10.95 -11.72
N CYS A 216 10.15 10.51 -10.91
CA CYS A 216 10.23 9.15 -10.42
C CYS A 216 9.16 8.95 -9.33
N LYS A 217 8.02 8.33 -9.70
CA LYS A 217 6.89 8.12 -8.79
C LYS A 217 7.02 6.76 -8.10
N VAL A 218 7.04 6.76 -6.78
CA VAL A 218 7.16 5.57 -5.92
C VAL A 218 5.97 5.51 -4.98
N VAL A 219 5.26 4.38 -4.96
CA VAL A 219 4.20 4.13 -3.96
C VAL A 219 4.65 3.04 -3.02
N VAL A 220 4.58 3.28 -1.72
CA VAL A 220 5.24 2.45 -0.70
C VAL A 220 4.35 2.14 0.49
N GLY A 221 4.45 0.90 0.96
CA GLY A 221 3.92 0.44 2.23
C GLY A 221 3.14 -0.88 2.11
N PRO A 222 2.87 -1.57 3.22
CA PRO A 222 2.11 -2.83 3.22
C PRO A 222 0.72 -2.77 2.59
N THR A 223 0.14 -1.57 2.46
CA THR A 223 -1.14 -1.33 1.77
C THR A 223 -1.05 -1.47 0.25
N VAL A 224 0.15 -1.44 -0.33
CA VAL A 224 0.36 -1.56 -1.79
C VAL A 224 0.39 -3.04 -2.19
N GLY A 225 -0.52 -3.43 -3.10
CA GLY A 225 -0.67 -4.80 -3.58
C GLY A 225 0.27 -5.19 -4.72
N LEU A 226 0.28 -6.49 -5.06
CA LEU A 226 1.17 -7.10 -6.06
C LEU A 226 0.57 -7.20 -7.47
N VAL A 227 -0.35 -6.28 -7.80
CA VAL A 227 -0.90 -6.13 -9.15
C VAL A 227 -0.60 -4.69 -9.58
N PRO A 228 0.43 -4.46 -10.42
CA PRO A 228 0.98 -3.13 -10.64
C PRO A 228 0.20 -2.30 -11.67
N ASP A 229 -0.63 -2.92 -12.50
CA ASP A 229 -1.23 -2.37 -13.72
C ASP A 229 -1.83 -0.96 -13.55
N ALA A 230 -2.66 -0.77 -12.53
CA ALA A 230 -3.32 0.52 -12.27
C ALA A 230 -2.32 1.63 -11.88
N PHE A 231 -1.25 1.28 -11.17
CA PHE A 231 -0.20 2.21 -10.80
C PHE A 231 0.70 2.55 -12.01
N LEU A 232 1.03 1.56 -12.83
CA LEU A 232 1.85 1.76 -14.04
C LEU A 232 1.17 2.71 -15.03
N ARG A 233 -0.15 2.57 -15.23
CA ARG A 233 -0.94 3.50 -16.06
C ARG A 233 -0.84 4.96 -15.60
N ARG A 234 -0.49 5.20 -14.32
CA ARG A 234 -0.33 6.53 -13.72
C ARG A 234 1.14 6.98 -13.66
N GLY A 235 2.04 6.21 -14.28
CA GLY A 235 3.46 6.50 -14.39
C GLY A 235 4.27 6.14 -13.14
N CYS A 236 3.75 5.27 -12.27
CA CYS A 236 4.54 4.74 -11.16
C CYS A 236 5.72 3.91 -11.68
N SER A 237 6.93 4.26 -11.24
CA SER A 237 8.16 3.57 -11.63
C SER A 237 8.51 2.43 -10.68
N VAL A 238 8.15 2.57 -9.41
CA VAL A 238 8.49 1.65 -8.31
C VAL A 238 7.27 1.49 -7.39
N LEU A 239 6.92 0.25 -7.04
CA LEU A 239 5.96 -0.06 -5.99
C LEU A 239 6.66 -0.86 -4.88
N GLY A 240 6.72 -0.28 -3.70
CA GLY A 240 7.27 -0.91 -2.51
C GLY A 240 6.18 -1.57 -1.68
N GLY A 241 6.06 -2.89 -1.78
CA GLY A 241 5.06 -3.66 -1.04
C GLY A 241 5.69 -4.61 -0.02
N ILE A 242 4.88 -5.57 0.43
CA ILE A 242 5.35 -6.69 1.23
C ILE A 242 4.88 -8.00 0.63
N ARG A 243 5.68 -9.05 0.81
CA ARG A 243 5.28 -10.44 0.66
C ARG A 243 5.17 -11.08 2.03
N ILE A 244 3.97 -11.51 2.39
CA ILE A 244 3.74 -12.28 3.61
C ILE A 244 4.07 -13.74 3.30
N THR A 245 5.08 -14.28 3.98
CA THR A 245 5.60 -15.64 3.79
C THR A 245 5.02 -16.61 4.81
N GLU A 246 4.82 -16.15 6.05
CA GLU A 246 4.25 -16.95 7.14
C GLU A 246 2.94 -16.31 7.61
N ALA A 247 1.83 -16.65 6.94
CA ALA A 247 0.55 -15.96 7.11
C ALA A 247 -0.01 -16.03 8.55
N ASP A 248 0.10 -17.18 9.21
CA ASP A 248 -0.42 -17.34 10.57
C ASP A 248 0.40 -16.56 11.59
N GLU A 249 1.73 -16.67 11.54
CA GLU A 249 2.63 -15.88 12.39
C GLU A 249 2.44 -14.38 12.16
N PHE A 250 2.32 -13.94 10.90
CA PHE A 250 2.06 -12.55 10.56
C PHE A 250 0.77 -12.05 11.23
N LEU A 251 -0.31 -12.82 11.13
CA LEU A 251 -1.60 -12.45 11.72
C LEU A 251 -1.60 -12.51 13.26
N ASP A 252 -0.84 -13.42 13.87
CA ASP A 252 -0.65 -13.46 15.32
C ASP A 252 0.08 -12.21 15.81
N VAL A 253 1.18 -11.82 15.16
CA VAL A 253 1.90 -10.59 15.46
C VAL A 253 0.99 -9.37 15.34
N LEU A 254 0.16 -9.28 14.30
CA LEU A 254 -0.79 -8.17 14.18
C LEU A 254 -1.84 -8.17 15.30
N ALA A 255 -2.31 -9.34 15.72
CA ALA A 255 -3.30 -9.47 16.79
C ALA A 255 -2.74 -9.04 18.15
N GLU A 256 -1.42 -9.17 18.33
CA GLU A 256 -0.68 -8.73 19.53
C GLU A 256 -0.30 -7.23 19.48
N GLY A 257 -0.74 -6.47 18.47
CA GLY A 257 -0.43 -5.06 18.30
C GLY A 257 0.90 -4.80 17.57
N GLY A 258 1.42 -5.81 16.89
CA GLY A 258 2.64 -5.72 16.09
C GLY A 258 2.53 -4.75 14.93
N SER A 259 3.70 -4.37 14.43
CA SER A 259 3.89 -3.37 13.37
C SER A 259 5.06 -3.81 12.48
N GLY A 260 5.43 -2.97 11.50
CA GLY A 260 6.56 -3.26 10.61
C GLY A 260 7.84 -3.66 11.35
N TYR A 261 8.12 -3.07 12.52
CA TYR A 261 9.28 -3.43 13.35
C TYR A 261 9.27 -4.88 13.86
N HIS A 262 8.10 -5.51 13.90
CA HIS A 262 7.91 -6.83 14.47
C HIS A 262 7.92 -7.93 13.40
N PHE A 263 7.31 -7.67 12.23
CA PHE A 263 7.15 -8.67 11.17
C PHE A 263 8.18 -8.59 10.02
N PHE A 264 8.83 -7.43 9.80
CA PHE A 264 9.76 -7.30 8.67
C PHE A 264 10.97 -8.21 8.83
N GLY A 265 11.30 -8.95 7.77
CA GLY A 265 12.41 -9.92 7.74
C GLY A 265 12.13 -11.21 8.50
N LYS A 266 10.88 -11.41 8.93
CA LYS A 266 10.39 -12.63 9.59
C LYS A 266 9.21 -13.19 8.79
N SER A 267 7.98 -12.93 9.24
CA SER A 267 6.75 -13.37 8.60
C SER A 267 6.32 -12.52 7.39
N ALA A 268 6.98 -11.38 7.14
CA ALA A 268 6.84 -10.63 5.90
C ALA A 268 8.15 -9.98 5.42
N HIS A 269 8.37 -10.01 4.11
CA HIS A 269 9.55 -9.45 3.45
C HIS A 269 9.18 -8.24 2.61
N LYS A 270 10.02 -7.20 2.64
CA LYS A 270 9.89 -6.08 1.70
C LYS A 270 10.16 -6.58 0.30
N ILE A 271 9.34 -6.15 -0.65
CA ILE A 271 9.57 -6.41 -2.07
C ILE A 271 9.32 -5.13 -2.86
N VAL A 272 10.01 -5.02 -3.99
CA VAL A 272 9.85 -3.93 -4.94
C VAL A 272 9.39 -4.49 -6.27
N LEU A 273 8.33 -3.92 -6.82
CA LEU A 273 7.95 -4.07 -8.22
C LEU A 273 8.48 -2.86 -8.99
N ARG A 274 9.45 -3.07 -9.87
CA ARG A 274 10.11 -2.00 -10.63
C ARG A 274 9.88 -2.18 -12.12
N THR A 275 9.48 -1.09 -12.78
CA THR A 275 9.38 -1.05 -14.24
C THR A 275 10.75 -1.26 -14.89
N CYS A 276 10.80 -2.14 -15.90
CA CYS A 276 11.99 -2.32 -16.72
C CYS A 276 12.21 -1.07 -17.58
N ARG A 277 13.44 -0.55 -17.65
CA ARG A 277 13.73 0.51 -18.62
C ARG A 277 13.78 -0.07 -20.04
N PRO A 278 13.43 0.72 -21.08
CA PRO A 278 13.66 0.31 -22.47
C PRO A 278 15.14 -0.06 -22.67
N GLY A 279 15.42 -1.34 -22.92
CA GLY A 279 16.78 -1.88 -23.10
C GLY A 279 17.25 -2.89 -22.06
N GLU A 280 16.59 -3.00 -20.89
CA GLU A 280 16.98 -3.97 -19.84
C GLU A 280 16.47 -5.41 -20.12
N MET A 281 15.52 -5.61 -21.05
CA MET A 281 14.97 -6.94 -21.40
C MET A 281 15.85 -7.80 -22.33
N ARG A 282 17.11 -7.42 -22.61
CA ARG A 282 18.03 -8.25 -23.41
C ARG A 282 18.98 -9.06 -22.53
N GLY A 283 18.41 -10.07 -21.88
CA GLY A 283 19.09 -11.15 -21.15
C GLY A 283 18.01 -11.83 -20.33
N GLU A 284 17.61 -13.08 -20.54
CA GLU A 284 18.35 -14.27 -20.93
C GLU A 284 17.45 -15.21 -21.77
N ALA A 285 17.98 -15.65 -22.90
CA ALA A 285 17.73 -16.97 -23.49
C ALA A 285 18.90 -17.25 -24.45
N ALA A 286 19.99 -17.76 -23.89
CA ALA A 286 21.05 -18.44 -24.62
C ALA A 286 21.25 -19.82 -23.97
#